data_AF-A0A933ZEQ9-F1
#
_entry.id   AF-A0A933ZEQ9-F1
#
_cell.length_a   1.000
_cell.length_b   1.000
_cell.length_c   1.000
_cell.angle_alpha   90.00
_cell.angle_beta   90.00
_cell.angle_gamma   90.00
#
_symmetry.space_group_name_H-M   'P 1'
#
loop_
_entity.id
_entity.type
_entity.pdbx_description
1 polymer ?
#
loop_
_entity_poly.entity_id
_entity_poly.type
_entity_poly.pdbx_seq_one_letter_code
_entity_poly.pdbx_strand_id
1 'polypeptide(L)'
;MRSRRCTAQVGLCGLVRFAALAAACIAPACSGSTPPARSSPIVGVPPAKAPEQQAPATAQDRRKPEPVQKIVAYRLQNYEPPGASGSDANMSRLAGFRVLQSVEVADPALRDEIVSIFAHAEGFNDQAQSCLHPEMAFTFSAPPAGAIASPAGAEAIVLVSLSCNRVESRGFSWPFSGTGLDLGTVQRLATLADKLFAPH
;
A
#
# COMPACT_ATOMS: atom_id res chain seq x y z
N MET A 1 20.65 -5.68 44.62
CA MET A 1 22.10 -5.40 44.45
C MET A 1 22.42 -5.34 42.96
N ARG A 2 23.18 -4.31 42.52
CA ARG A 2 23.61 -3.96 41.13
C ARG A 2 22.46 -3.50 40.21
N SER A 3 22.17 -2.23 39.92
CA SER A 3 22.92 -0.95 39.77
C SER A 3 23.85 -0.87 38.55
N ARG A 4 23.61 0.19 37.74
CA ARG A 4 24.44 0.86 36.70
C ARG A 4 24.01 0.57 35.24
N ARG A 5 23.84 1.54 34.33
CA ARG A 5 24.13 3.00 34.29
C ARG A 5 23.25 3.66 33.21
N CYS A 6 22.67 4.81 33.52
CA CYS A 6 22.32 5.83 32.53
C CYS A 6 23.59 6.46 31.96
N THR A 7 23.64 6.72 30.66
CA THR A 7 24.58 7.64 30.05
C THR A 7 23.77 8.70 29.32
N ALA A 8 23.81 9.91 29.86
CA ALA A 8 23.29 11.13 29.24
C ALA A 8 24.36 11.70 28.32
N GLN A 9 23.96 12.23 27.16
CA GLN A 9 24.80 13.11 26.37
C GLN A 9 24.02 14.38 25.98
N VAL A 10 24.29 15.42 26.79
CA VAL A 10 24.19 16.86 26.50
C VAL A 10 25.11 17.15 25.31
N GLY A 11 24.87 18.02 24.34
CA GLY A 11 23.92 19.08 24.05
C GLY A 11 24.60 20.01 23.03
N LEU A 12 23.86 20.81 22.26
CA LEU A 12 24.26 22.20 21.96
C LEU A 12 23.08 22.97 21.36
N CYS A 13 22.69 24.03 22.07
CA CYS A 13 21.67 25.01 21.71
C CYS A 13 22.12 25.86 20.52
N GLY A 14 21.27 25.93 19.49
CA GLY A 14 21.25 27.02 18.51
C GLY A 14 20.03 27.89 18.77
N LEU A 15 20.28 29.11 19.25
CA LEU A 15 19.33 30.12 19.69
C LEU A 15 18.60 30.75 18.48
N VAL A 16 17.27 30.60 18.34
CA VAL A 16 16.43 31.61 17.69
C VAL A 16 15.12 31.74 18.48
N ARG A 17 14.98 32.88 19.15
CA ARG A 17 13.77 33.34 19.83
C ARG A 17 12.73 33.77 18.80
N PHE A 18 11.50 33.27 18.88
CA PHE A 18 10.32 34.09 18.66
C PHE A 18 9.18 33.66 19.60
N ALA A 19 8.60 34.68 20.24
CA ALA A 19 7.54 34.66 21.23
C ALA A 19 6.30 33.90 20.73
N ALA A 20 5.82 32.90 21.48
CA ALA A 20 4.74 33.02 22.48
C ALA A 20 3.40 33.52 21.92
N LEU A 21 2.50 32.58 21.65
CA LEU A 21 1.08 32.74 21.96
C LEU A 21 0.56 31.44 22.57
N ALA A 22 -0.03 31.56 23.75
CA ALA A 22 -0.61 30.48 24.54
C ALA A 22 -2.08 30.24 24.15
N ALA A 23 -2.48 28.97 24.11
CA ALA A 23 -3.84 28.48 24.38
C ALA A 23 -3.74 26.94 24.52
N ALA A 24 -3.67 26.40 25.73
CA ALA A 24 -4.81 26.02 26.58
C ALA A 24 -5.66 24.86 26.00
N CYS A 25 -5.47 23.70 26.62
CA CYS A 25 -6.46 22.69 27.01
C CYS A 25 -7.28 21.95 25.93
N ILE A 26 -7.26 20.63 25.97
CA ILE A 26 -8.33 19.75 26.51
C ILE A 26 -8.07 18.31 26.00
N ALA A 27 -7.85 17.39 26.94
CA ALA A 27 -7.89 15.96 26.69
C ALA A 27 -9.34 15.46 26.81
N PRO A 28 -9.83 14.58 25.93
CA PRO A 28 -11.04 13.81 26.19
C PRO A 28 -10.69 12.41 26.74
N ALA A 29 -11.11 12.18 27.98
CA ALA A 29 -11.34 10.86 28.55
C ALA A 29 -12.66 10.28 28.00
N CYS A 30 -12.68 9.01 27.61
CA CYS A 30 -13.88 8.15 27.48
C CYS A 30 -13.39 6.71 27.81
N SER A 31 -13.77 6.11 28.94
CA SER A 31 -15.00 5.31 29.16
C SER A 31 -15.10 4.22 28.08
N GLY A 32 -14.95 2.92 28.33
CA GLY A 32 -15.46 2.13 29.45
C GLY A 32 -16.82 1.53 29.08
N SER A 33 -16.86 0.31 28.53
CA SER A 33 -18.06 -0.55 28.53
C SER A 33 -17.75 -1.99 28.09
N THR A 34 -17.74 -2.87 29.08
CA THR A 34 -17.79 -4.33 28.98
C THR A 34 -19.21 -4.79 28.62
N PRO A 35 -19.40 -5.77 27.72
CA PRO A 35 -20.60 -6.60 27.69
C PRO A 35 -20.36 -8.03 28.24
N PRO A 36 -21.40 -8.67 28.80
CA PRO A 36 -21.28 -9.83 29.70
C PRO A 36 -21.16 -11.18 29.00
N ALA A 37 -20.50 -12.11 29.71
CA ALA A 37 -20.52 -13.54 29.47
C ALA A 37 -21.96 -14.10 29.55
N ARG A 38 -22.33 -14.94 28.58
CA ARG A 38 -23.56 -15.73 28.61
C ARG A 38 -23.20 -17.21 28.62
N SER A 39 -23.27 -17.79 29.81
CA SER A 39 -23.28 -19.23 30.03
C SER A 39 -24.69 -19.78 29.78
N SER A 40 -24.79 -20.99 29.23
CA SER A 40 -25.99 -21.81 29.37
C SER A 40 -25.59 -23.28 29.56
N PRO A 41 -26.26 -24.00 30.48
CA PRO A 41 -26.02 -25.42 30.73
C PRO A 41 -26.97 -26.28 29.87
N ILE A 42 -26.49 -27.42 29.38
CA ILE A 42 -27.37 -28.52 28.94
C ILE A 42 -26.84 -29.83 29.52
N VAL A 43 -27.66 -30.38 30.43
CA VAL A 43 -27.62 -31.71 31.04
C VAL A 43 -28.01 -32.75 29.98
N GLY A 44 -27.28 -33.87 29.90
CA GLY A 44 -27.32 -34.82 28.79
C GLY A 44 -28.25 -36.03 28.94
N VAL A 45 -28.18 -36.93 27.95
CA VAL A 45 -28.63 -38.35 27.96
C VAL A 45 -27.88 -39.14 26.85
N PRO A 46 -27.23 -40.29 27.13
CA PRO A 46 -26.79 -41.31 26.15
C PRO A 46 -27.80 -42.49 26.10
N PRO A 47 -27.58 -43.63 25.39
CA PRO A 47 -26.88 -43.96 24.14
C PRO A 47 -27.78 -44.76 23.14
N ALA A 48 -27.45 -44.82 21.84
CA ALA A 48 -27.81 -45.98 21.00
C ALA A 48 -26.98 -46.07 19.70
N LYS A 49 -26.58 -47.30 19.38
CA LYS A 49 -25.70 -47.75 18.30
C LYS A 49 -26.20 -47.41 16.89
N ALA A 50 -25.29 -47.06 15.98
CA ALA A 50 -25.42 -47.26 14.52
C ALA A 50 -24.02 -47.39 13.88
N PRO A 51 -23.87 -48.17 12.79
CA PRO A 51 -22.62 -48.81 12.40
C PRO A 51 -21.66 -47.90 11.64
N GLU A 52 -20.38 -48.26 11.81
CA GLU A 52 -19.22 -47.96 10.98
C GLU A 52 -19.58 -47.68 9.51
N GLN A 53 -19.43 -46.42 9.08
CA GLN A 53 -19.54 -46.03 7.69
C GLN A 53 -18.38 -45.09 7.36
N GLN A 54 -17.50 -45.61 6.50
CA GLN A 54 -16.27 -45.03 5.96
C GLN A 54 -16.26 -43.50 5.91
N ALA A 55 -15.24 -42.92 6.55
CA ALA A 55 -14.84 -41.54 6.35
C ALA A 55 -14.35 -41.32 4.91
N PRO A 56 -14.95 -40.43 4.11
CA PRO A 56 -14.26 -39.84 2.98
C PRO A 56 -13.27 -38.79 3.50
N ALA A 57 -12.01 -38.94 3.12
CA ALA A 57 -11.00 -37.91 3.25
C ALA A 57 -11.33 -36.72 2.33
N THR A 58 -12.15 -35.79 2.80
CA THR A 58 -12.31 -34.46 2.21
C THR A 58 -12.15 -33.39 3.29
N ALA A 59 -10.96 -33.37 3.90
CA ALA A 59 -10.41 -32.14 4.44
C ALA A 59 -9.97 -31.22 3.27
N GLN A 60 -10.92 -30.85 2.40
CA GLN A 60 -10.79 -29.66 1.55
C GLN A 60 -10.98 -28.46 2.48
N ASP A 61 -9.88 -28.19 3.16
CA ASP A 61 -9.41 -26.88 3.58
C ASP A 61 -10.32 -25.74 3.09
N ARG A 62 -11.11 -25.21 4.03
CA ARG A 62 -11.92 -24.00 3.93
C ARG A 62 -11.04 -22.75 3.76
N ARG A 63 -9.97 -22.78 2.97
CA ARG A 63 -9.26 -21.59 2.53
C ARG A 63 -10.22 -20.81 1.63
N LYS A 64 -10.96 -19.91 2.29
CA LYS A 64 -11.64 -18.78 1.70
C LYS A 64 -10.73 -18.27 0.57
N PRO A 65 -11.15 -18.30 -0.70
CA PRO A 65 -10.32 -17.79 -1.78
C PRO A 65 -9.99 -16.35 -1.42
N GLU A 66 -8.72 -16.11 -1.11
CA GLU A 66 -8.23 -14.77 -0.88
C GLU A 66 -8.46 -14.00 -2.18
N PRO A 67 -9.03 -12.79 -2.13
CA PRO A 67 -9.25 -12.03 -3.34
C PRO A 67 -7.88 -11.72 -3.97
N VAL A 68 -7.54 -12.46 -5.02
CA VAL A 68 -6.30 -12.25 -5.78
C VAL A 68 -6.37 -10.82 -6.33
N GLN A 69 -5.53 -9.94 -5.81
CA GLN A 69 -5.49 -8.56 -6.26
C GLN A 69 -4.99 -8.55 -7.70
N LYS A 70 -5.83 -8.02 -8.60
CA LYS A 70 -5.43 -7.83 -9.99
C LYS A 70 -4.57 -6.58 -10.07
N ILE A 71 -3.35 -6.74 -10.56
CA ILE A 71 -2.38 -5.66 -10.76
C ILE A 71 -2.09 -5.56 -12.26
N VAL A 72 -2.23 -4.35 -12.81
CA VAL A 72 -1.83 -4.05 -14.18
C VAL A 72 -0.74 -3.00 -14.16
N ALA A 73 0.37 -3.30 -14.81
CA ALA A 73 1.50 -2.39 -14.97
C ALA A 73 1.42 -1.69 -16.32
N TYR A 74 1.67 -0.39 -16.34
CA TYR A 74 1.62 0.45 -17.52
C TYR A 74 2.97 1.12 -17.73
N ARG A 75 3.44 1.12 -18.97
CA ARG A 75 4.53 1.99 -19.42
C ARG A 75 3.92 3.26 -19.98
N LEU A 76 4.32 4.40 -19.44
CA LEU A 76 3.75 5.70 -19.80
C LEU A 76 4.73 6.48 -20.68
N GLN A 77 4.18 7.26 -21.61
CA GLN A 77 4.91 8.31 -22.28
C GLN A 77 4.77 9.60 -21.48
N ASN A 78 5.83 10.41 -21.50
CA ASN A 78 5.91 11.67 -20.79
C ASN A 78 4.67 12.55 -21.02
N TYR A 79 4.26 13.30 -19.99
CA TYR A 79 3.06 14.14 -20.03
C TYR A 79 3.09 15.13 -21.17
N GLU A 80 2.10 15.04 -22.05
CA GLU A 80 1.83 16.05 -23.07
C GLU A 80 0.70 16.94 -22.55
N PRO A 81 0.89 18.27 -22.45
CA PRO A 81 -0.11 19.16 -21.88
C PRO A 81 -1.41 19.09 -22.70
N PRO A 82 -2.58 19.06 -22.04
CA PRO A 82 -3.88 19.00 -22.71
C PRO A 82 -4.05 20.26 -23.56
N GLY A 83 -3.87 20.13 -24.88
CA GLY A 83 -3.82 21.25 -25.83
C GLY A 83 -2.73 21.12 -26.87
N ALA A 84 -1.66 20.36 -26.59
CA ALA A 84 -0.72 19.89 -27.61
C ALA A 84 -1.33 18.67 -28.34
N SER A 85 -2.48 18.86 -28.98
CA SER A 85 -3.22 17.79 -29.63
C SER A 85 -2.69 17.56 -31.05
N GLY A 86 -1.62 16.78 -31.16
CA GLY A 86 -1.48 15.89 -32.31
C GLY A 86 -2.53 14.78 -32.21
N SER A 87 -3.13 14.40 -33.33
CA SER A 87 -4.34 13.60 -33.49
C SER A 87 -4.26 12.14 -33.00
N ASP A 88 -3.97 11.89 -31.73
CA ASP A 88 -3.99 10.57 -31.11
C ASP A 88 -5.25 10.37 -30.26
N ALA A 89 -6.42 10.60 -30.87
CA ALA A 89 -7.71 10.41 -30.21
C ALA A 89 -8.03 8.92 -29.89
N ASN A 90 -7.21 7.98 -30.36
CA ASN A 90 -7.40 6.53 -30.19
C ASN A 90 -6.44 5.87 -29.19
N MET A 91 -5.54 6.63 -28.55
CA MET A 91 -4.58 6.05 -27.60
C MET A 91 -5.17 5.99 -26.19
N SER A 92 -5.06 4.84 -25.54
CA SER A 92 -5.49 4.67 -24.15
C SER A 92 -4.70 5.62 -23.25
N ARG A 93 -5.39 6.29 -22.32
CA ARG A 93 -4.79 7.20 -21.35
C ARG A 93 -5.06 6.74 -19.93
N LEU A 94 -4.05 6.82 -19.08
CA LEU A 94 -4.16 6.56 -17.65
C LEU A 94 -3.80 7.82 -16.90
N ALA A 95 -4.73 8.35 -16.10
CA ALA A 95 -4.54 9.59 -15.32
C ALA A 95 -4.08 10.81 -16.15
N GLY A 96 -4.40 10.85 -17.45
CA GLY A 96 -4.00 11.90 -18.38
C GLY A 96 -2.72 11.61 -19.17
N PHE A 97 -1.97 10.56 -18.82
CA PHE A 97 -0.76 10.13 -19.51
C PHE A 97 -1.08 9.13 -20.62
N ARG A 98 -0.32 9.18 -21.73
CA ARG A 98 -0.47 8.25 -22.84
C ARG A 98 0.13 6.89 -22.47
N VAL A 99 -0.64 5.83 -22.62
CA VAL A 99 -0.17 4.46 -22.35
C VAL A 99 0.56 3.94 -23.58
N LEU A 100 1.82 3.56 -23.42
CA LEU A 100 2.63 2.92 -24.46
C LEU A 100 2.42 1.40 -24.47
N GLN A 101 2.36 0.82 -23.29
CA GLN A 101 2.24 -0.62 -23.09
C GLN A 101 1.53 -0.87 -21.77
N SER A 102 0.73 -1.94 -21.72
CA SER A 102 0.08 -2.43 -20.50
C SER A 102 0.34 -3.92 -20.37
N VAL A 103 0.71 -4.38 -19.18
CA VAL A 103 0.97 -5.80 -18.88
C VAL A 103 0.19 -6.17 -17.62
N GLU A 104 -0.63 -7.21 -17.71
CA GLU A 104 -1.26 -7.80 -16.54
C GLU A 104 -0.24 -8.66 -15.80
N VAL A 105 -0.03 -8.37 -14.51
CA VAL A 105 0.98 -9.07 -13.71
C VAL A 105 0.41 -10.41 -13.25
N ALA A 106 0.59 -11.43 -14.08
CA ALA A 106 0.10 -12.79 -13.82
C ALA A 106 0.97 -13.55 -12.82
N ASP A 107 2.28 -13.30 -12.83
CA ASP A 107 3.25 -13.98 -11.98
C ASP A 107 3.09 -13.57 -10.50
N PRO A 108 2.89 -14.52 -9.57
CA PRO A 108 2.68 -14.22 -8.16
C PRO A 108 3.91 -13.60 -7.49
N ALA A 109 5.13 -14.01 -7.86
CA ALA A 109 6.35 -13.45 -7.29
C ALA A 109 6.54 -11.99 -7.70
N LEU A 110 6.22 -11.64 -8.95
CA LEU A 110 6.22 -10.24 -9.39
C LEU A 110 5.14 -9.41 -8.69
N ARG A 111 3.93 -9.96 -8.50
CA ARG A 111 2.89 -9.28 -7.73
C ARG A 111 3.33 -9.02 -6.29
N ASP A 112 3.91 -10.02 -5.63
CA ASP A 112 4.40 -9.90 -4.26
C ASP A 112 5.55 -8.90 -4.17
N GLU A 113 6.44 -8.84 -5.17
CA GLU A 113 7.50 -7.84 -5.26
C GLU A 113 6.93 -6.42 -5.40
N ILE A 114 5.94 -6.21 -6.27
CA ILE A 114 5.23 -4.92 -6.43
C ILE A 114 4.57 -4.51 -5.12
N VAL A 115 3.79 -5.40 -4.52
CA VAL A 115 3.09 -5.13 -3.26
C VAL A 115 4.10 -4.86 -2.15
N SER A 116 5.20 -5.60 -2.07
CA SER A 116 6.26 -5.41 -1.09
C SER A 116 6.90 -4.03 -1.20
N ILE A 117 7.21 -3.57 -2.43
CA ILE A 117 7.74 -2.22 -2.67
C ILE A 117 6.77 -1.15 -2.16
N PHE A 118 5.47 -1.33 -2.40
CA PHE A 118 4.45 -0.33 -2.11
C PHE A 118 3.79 -0.44 -0.73
N ALA A 119 4.02 -1.52 0.02
CA ALA A 119 3.41 -1.74 1.33
C ALA A 119 4.27 -1.24 2.50
N HIS A 120 5.57 -1.01 2.30
CA HIS A 120 6.51 -0.68 3.37
C HIS A 120 6.99 0.76 3.26
N ALA A 121 6.93 1.50 4.37
CA ALA A 121 7.40 2.88 4.45
C ALA A 121 8.91 3.02 4.23
N GLU A 122 9.69 1.96 4.43
CA GLU A 122 11.16 1.94 4.26
C GLU A 122 11.59 2.27 2.82
N GLY A 123 10.73 2.03 1.83
CA GLY A 123 11.01 2.38 0.45
C GLY A 123 10.88 3.88 0.14
N PHE A 124 10.38 4.66 1.11
CA PHE A 124 9.95 6.03 0.93
C PHE A 124 10.66 6.99 1.87
N ASN A 125 10.82 8.22 1.40
CA ASN A 125 11.38 9.32 2.14
C ASN A 125 10.56 10.59 1.91
N ASP A 126 10.79 11.59 2.75
CA ASP A 126 10.15 12.91 2.63
C ASP A 126 10.86 13.82 1.60
N GLN A 127 11.93 13.34 0.96
CA GLN A 127 12.74 14.08 -0.01
C GLN A 127 12.22 13.88 -1.45
N ALA A 128 10.92 14.08 -1.63
CA ALA A 128 10.30 14.05 -2.95
C ALA A 128 10.72 15.27 -3.78
N GLN A 129 11.18 15.05 -5.02
CA GLN A 129 11.42 16.16 -5.94
C GLN A 129 10.09 16.82 -6.33
N SER A 130 10.13 18.12 -6.64
CA SER A 130 8.94 18.87 -7.06
C SER A 130 8.44 18.50 -8.46
N CYS A 131 9.20 17.71 -9.23
CA CYS A 131 8.80 17.26 -10.56
C CYS A 131 7.98 15.95 -10.51
N LEU A 132 7.17 15.74 -11.54
CA LEU A 132 6.40 14.52 -11.73
C LEU A 132 6.37 14.16 -13.23
N HIS A 133 7.25 13.25 -13.62
CA HIS A 133 7.31 12.68 -14.95
C HIS A 133 7.16 11.16 -14.84
N PRO A 134 5.92 10.65 -14.73
CA PRO A 134 5.72 9.24 -14.50
C PRO A 134 6.03 8.46 -15.77
N GLU A 135 6.95 7.51 -15.62
CA GLU A 135 7.41 6.63 -16.70
C GLU A 135 6.71 5.27 -16.63
N MET A 136 6.20 4.92 -15.46
CA MET A 136 5.34 3.76 -15.25
C MET A 136 4.19 4.08 -14.32
N ALA A 137 3.17 3.23 -14.37
CA ALA A 137 2.09 3.23 -13.40
C ALA A 137 1.61 1.82 -13.08
N PHE A 138 1.04 1.66 -11.90
CA PHE A 138 0.41 0.43 -11.45
C PHE A 138 -1.03 0.71 -11.08
N THR A 139 -1.97 -0.09 -11.59
CA THR A 139 -3.35 -0.08 -11.11
C THR A 139 -3.60 -1.33 -10.27
N PHE A 140 -4.32 -1.14 -9.17
CA PHE A 140 -4.71 -2.20 -8.27
C PHE A 140 -6.24 -2.29 -8.23
N SER A 141 -6.78 -3.49 -8.33
CA SER A 141 -8.22 -3.74 -8.19
C SER A 141 -8.77 -3.42 -6.79
N ALA A 142 -7.88 -3.37 -5.80
CA ALA A 142 -8.15 -2.94 -4.44
C ALA A 142 -6.95 -2.11 -3.96
N PRO A 143 -7.16 -1.11 -3.09
CA PRO A 143 -6.04 -0.37 -2.52
C PRO A 143 -5.07 -1.33 -1.79
N PRO A 144 -3.76 -1.08 -1.85
CA PRO A 144 -2.77 -1.90 -1.18
C PRO A 144 -3.00 -1.91 0.34
N ALA A 145 -2.50 -2.94 1.03
CA ALA A 145 -2.75 -3.12 2.45
C ALA A 145 -2.38 -1.87 3.27
N GLY A 146 -3.28 -1.41 4.14
CA GLY A 146 -3.10 -0.23 4.97
C GLY A 146 -3.40 1.11 4.28
N ALA A 147 -3.61 1.13 2.96
CA ALA A 147 -4.10 2.31 2.27
C ALA A 147 -5.56 2.60 2.59
N ILE A 148 -5.88 3.90 2.63
CA ILE A 148 -7.25 4.38 2.80
C ILE A 148 -7.81 4.63 1.40
N ALA A 149 -8.79 3.81 1.01
CA ALA A 149 -9.53 3.99 -0.24
C ALA A 149 -10.14 5.40 -0.29
N SER A 150 -9.99 6.10 -1.40
CA SER A 150 -10.73 7.34 -1.61
C SER A 150 -12.20 7.00 -1.94
N PRO A 151 -13.18 7.80 -1.49
CA PRO A 151 -14.57 7.53 -1.82
C PRO A 151 -14.81 7.61 -3.34
N ALA A 152 -15.64 6.68 -3.84
CA ALA A 152 -16.16 6.58 -5.21
C ALA A 152 -15.24 5.93 -6.27
N GLY A 153 -15.29 4.60 -6.38
CA GLY A 153 -15.09 3.84 -7.63
C GLY A 153 -13.79 4.03 -8.40
N ALA A 154 -12.85 4.80 -7.85
CA ALA A 154 -11.58 5.11 -8.46
C ALA A 154 -10.67 3.91 -8.30
N GLU A 155 -10.10 3.45 -9.41
CA GLU A 155 -9.02 2.48 -9.38
C GLU A 155 -7.88 3.05 -8.53
N ALA A 156 -7.23 2.19 -7.74
CA ALA A 156 -6.06 2.59 -6.99
C ALA A 156 -4.89 2.65 -7.98
N ILE A 157 -4.47 3.86 -8.35
CA ILE A 157 -3.39 4.08 -9.32
C ILE A 157 -2.16 4.60 -8.59
N VAL A 158 -1.01 4.01 -8.86
CA VAL A 158 0.29 4.52 -8.42
C VAL A 158 1.07 4.95 -9.64
N LEU A 159 1.32 6.24 -9.77
CA LEU A 159 2.18 6.84 -10.78
C LEU A 159 3.60 6.87 -10.24
N VAL A 160 4.57 6.37 -11.00
CA VAL A 160 5.97 6.28 -10.57
C VAL A 160 6.85 7.06 -11.53
N SER A 161 7.55 8.05 -10.99
CA SER A 161 8.54 8.85 -11.69
C SER A 161 9.93 8.47 -11.21
N LEU A 162 10.64 7.65 -12.01
CA LEU A 162 12.01 7.24 -11.69
C LEU A 162 12.97 8.42 -11.85
N SER A 163 12.78 9.23 -12.89
CA SER A 163 13.55 10.48 -13.09
C SER A 163 13.44 11.49 -11.93
N CYS A 164 12.29 11.58 -11.26
CA CYS A 164 12.07 12.46 -10.11
C CYS A 164 12.21 11.76 -8.75
N ASN A 165 12.53 10.46 -8.72
CA ASN A 165 12.54 9.63 -7.51
C ASN A 165 11.28 9.85 -6.66
N ARG A 166 10.09 9.77 -7.27
CA ARG A 166 8.83 10.09 -6.60
C ARG A 166 7.68 9.21 -7.08
N VAL A 167 6.75 8.93 -6.17
CA VAL A 167 5.46 8.30 -6.48
C VAL A 167 4.30 9.25 -6.19
N GLU A 168 3.21 9.11 -6.95
CA GLU A 168 1.94 9.77 -6.68
C GLU A 168 0.82 8.72 -6.68
N SER A 169 0.05 8.66 -5.59
CA SER A 169 -1.14 7.82 -5.52
C SER A 169 -2.37 8.58 -5.99
N ARG A 170 -3.26 7.91 -6.73
CA ARG A 170 -4.58 8.42 -7.13
C ARG A 170 -5.64 7.38 -6.82
N GLY A 171 -6.81 7.84 -6.40
CA GLY A 171 -7.90 6.96 -5.96
C GLY A 171 -7.70 6.39 -4.55
N PHE A 172 -6.57 6.68 -3.90
CA PHE A 172 -6.31 6.30 -2.52
C PHE A 172 -5.19 7.13 -1.87
N SER A 173 -5.17 7.12 -0.54
CA SER A 173 -4.13 7.76 0.27
C SER A 173 -3.28 6.71 0.97
N TRP A 174 -1.98 6.90 0.93
CA TRP A 174 -1.03 6.06 1.67
C TRP A 174 -1.03 6.39 3.16
N PRO A 175 -0.78 5.39 4.03
CA PRO A 175 -0.68 5.63 5.47
C PRO A 175 0.66 6.29 5.88
N PHE A 176 1.57 6.56 4.93
CA PHE A 176 2.87 7.19 5.17
C PHE A 176 2.98 8.52 4.43
N SER A 177 3.71 9.47 5.03
CA SER A 177 3.84 10.86 4.58
C SER A 177 4.79 11.03 3.39
N GLY A 178 5.77 10.13 3.26
CA GLY A 178 6.79 10.18 2.23
C GLY A 178 6.26 9.75 0.87
N THR A 179 6.51 10.58 -0.15
CA THR A 179 6.26 10.24 -1.56
C THR A 179 7.55 10.13 -2.37
N GLY A 180 8.70 10.49 -1.78
CA GLY A 180 10.01 10.31 -2.40
C GLY A 180 10.41 8.85 -2.33
N LEU A 181 11.05 8.35 -3.38
CA LEU A 181 11.60 7.01 -3.44
C LEU A 181 13.05 7.02 -2.95
N ASP A 182 13.42 6.03 -2.14
CA ASP A 182 14.82 5.79 -1.84
C ASP A 182 15.57 5.22 -3.06
N LEU A 183 16.88 5.46 -3.15
CA LEU A 183 17.72 4.94 -4.24
C LEU A 183 17.64 3.42 -4.39
N GLY A 184 17.57 2.69 -3.27
CA GLY A 184 17.39 1.24 -3.29
C GLY A 184 16.04 0.83 -3.91
N THR A 185 14.98 1.57 -3.62
CA THR A 185 13.64 1.35 -4.19
C THR A 185 13.60 1.67 -5.68
N VAL A 186 14.26 2.75 -6.10
CA VAL A 186 14.36 3.14 -7.51
C VAL A 186 15.03 2.04 -8.33
N GLN A 187 16.14 1.47 -7.83
CA GLN A 187 16.84 0.37 -8.49
C GLN A 187 15.97 -0.89 -8.60
N ARG A 188 15.20 -1.22 -7.55
CA ARG A 188 14.25 -2.34 -7.58
C ARG A 188 13.14 -2.11 -8.59
N LEU A 189 12.55 -0.91 -8.62
CA LEU A 189 11.51 -0.54 -9.58
C LEU A 189 12.03 -0.55 -11.03
N ALA A 190 13.25 -0.09 -11.27
CA ALA A 190 13.88 -0.17 -12.59
C ALA A 190 14.05 -1.63 -13.04
N THR A 191 14.58 -2.48 -12.15
CA THR A 191 14.73 -3.92 -12.41
C THR A 191 13.38 -4.59 -12.68
N LEU A 192 12.34 -4.20 -11.93
CA LEU A 192 10.98 -4.69 -12.09
C LEU A 192 10.38 -4.24 -13.44
N ALA A 193 10.65 -3.00 -13.86
CA ALA A 193 10.22 -2.50 -15.16
C ALA A 193 10.88 -3.27 -16.31
N ASP A 194 12.17 -3.59 -16.20
CA ASP A 194 12.86 -4.43 -17.17
C ASP A 194 12.23 -5.82 -17.25
N LYS A 195 11.91 -6.45 -16.11
CA LYS A 195 11.22 -7.75 -16.08
C LYS A 195 9.83 -7.71 -16.71
N LEU A 196 9.09 -6.61 -16.56
CA LEU A 196 7.72 -6.47 -17.04
C LEU A 196 7.63 -6.05 -18.52
N PHE A 197 8.55 -5.21 -18.99
CA PHE A 197 8.44 -4.55 -20.29
C PHE A 197 9.59 -4.87 -21.25
N ALA A 198 10.57 -5.71 -20.87
CA ALA A 198 11.57 -6.16 -21.81
C ALA A 198 10.90 -6.88 -23.00
N PRO A 199 11.42 -6.69 -24.23
CA PRO A 199 11.00 -7.48 -25.37
C PRO A 199 11.44 -8.93 -25.13
N HIS A 200 10.46 -9.83 -24.97
CA HIS A 200 10.68 -11.28 -24.92
C HIS A 200 10.69 -11.88 -26.33
#